data_AF-A0A941N3D5-F1
#
_entry.id   AF-A0A941N3D5-F1
#
_cell.length_a   1.000
_cell.length_b   1.000
_cell.length_c   1.000
_cell.angle_alpha   90.00
_cell.angle_beta   90.00
_cell.angle_gamma   90.00
#
_symmetry.space_group_name_H-M   'P 1'
#
loop_
_entity.id
_entity.type
_entity.pdbx_description
1 polymer ?
#
loop_
_entity_poly.entity_id
_entity_poly.type
_entity_poly.pdbx_seq_one_letter_code
_entity_poly.pdbx_strand_id
1 'polypeptide(L)'
;MTNPELRENLFSAEPVSPELQQRFRQELAQIVEPSLPPSHRLYYKLAFAGLVVGLPGAACGLFFDAENRWIWGLNLLAFVPLAGWILYILRRGAEPRQTMQSLGKALAGITLAVSLLLIVQALQSPSLTGVLWALLGLVAYLLTNFINLWNRLLTAESTMREHVLRVEYRLADLATRLPAPNER
;
A
#
# COMPACT_ATOMS: atom_id res chain seq x y z
N MET A 1 -10.58 -18.31 34.95
CA MET A 1 -10.88 -17.19 35.87
C MET A 1 -11.41 -16.05 35.03
N THR A 2 -12.73 -15.94 34.91
CA THR A 2 -13.43 -14.85 34.23
C THR A 2 -13.37 -13.62 35.12
N ASN A 3 -12.71 -12.55 34.65
CA ASN A 3 -12.53 -11.32 35.43
C ASN A 3 -13.90 -10.65 35.62
N PRO A 4 -14.47 -10.62 36.84
CA PRO A 4 -15.83 -10.10 37.08
C PRO A 4 -15.95 -8.62 36.71
N GLU A 5 -14.87 -7.85 36.79
CA GLU A 5 -14.82 -6.45 36.35
C GLU A 5 -15.03 -6.30 34.84
N LEU A 6 -14.54 -7.26 34.04
CA LEU A 6 -14.74 -7.25 32.58
C LEU A 6 -16.22 -7.49 32.24
N ARG A 7 -16.89 -8.31 33.04
CA ARG A 7 -18.33 -8.61 32.90
C ARG A 7 -19.17 -7.40 33.28
N GLU A 8 -18.92 -6.76 34.42
CA GLU A 8 -19.64 -5.54 34.83
C GLU A 8 -19.38 -4.36 33.88
N ASN A 9 -18.17 -4.20 33.35
CA ASN A 9 -17.86 -3.20 32.33
C ASN A 9 -18.56 -3.47 30.98
N LEU A 10 -18.83 -4.74 30.64
CA LEU A 10 -19.63 -5.13 29.47
C LEU A 10 -21.13 -4.88 29.65
N PHE A 11 -21.66 -5.01 30.86
CA PHE A 11 -23.08 -4.78 31.18
C PHE A 11 -23.41 -3.31 31.50
N SER A 12 -22.41 -2.50 31.82
CA SER A 12 -22.53 -1.05 31.98
C SER A 12 -22.26 -0.27 30.68
N ALA A 13 -21.85 -0.96 29.62
CA ALA A 13 -21.76 -0.37 28.29
C ALA A 13 -23.16 0.04 27.80
N GLU A 14 -23.30 1.31 27.41
CA GLU A 14 -24.54 1.90 26.90
C GLU A 14 -25.26 0.99 25.90
N PRO A 15 -26.60 0.87 25.97
CA PRO A 15 -27.35 0.13 24.95
C PRO A 15 -27.02 0.70 23.58
N VAL A 16 -26.71 -0.17 22.63
CA VAL A 16 -26.31 0.22 21.27
C VAL A 16 -27.43 1.01 20.62
N SER A 17 -27.34 2.33 20.66
CA SER A 17 -28.29 3.21 20.01
C SER A 17 -28.14 3.10 18.49
N PRO A 18 -29.19 3.37 17.70
CA PRO A 18 -29.10 3.41 16.24
C PRO A 18 -28.04 4.41 15.77
N GLU A 19 -27.77 5.47 16.54
CA GLU A 19 -26.69 6.44 16.28
C GLU A 19 -25.30 5.81 16.43
N LEU A 20 -25.10 4.94 17.43
CA LEU A 20 -23.86 4.20 17.65
C LEU A 20 -23.60 3.22 16.49
N GLN A 21 -24.62 2.49 16.04
CA GLN A 21 -24.54 1.63 14.85
C GLN A 21 -24.18 2.41 13.59
N GLN A 22 -24.74 3.61 13.42
CA GLN A 22 -24.48 4.45 12.26
C GLN A 22 -23.05 4.99 12.28
N ARG A 23 -22.53 5.38 13.46
CA ARG A 23 -21.11 5.71 13.65
C ARG A 23 -20.19 4.54 13.33
N PHE A 24 -20.48 3.34 13.84
CA PHE A 24 -19.66 2.15 13.53
C PHE A 24 -19.63 1.82 12.03
N ARG A 25 -20.76 1.95 11.32
CA ARG A 25 -20.81 1.77 9.87
C ARG A 25 -19.98 2.83 9.13
N GLN A 26 -20.02 4.07 9.59
CA GLN A 26 -19.19 5.15 9.04
C GLN A 26 -17.70 4.91 9.28
N GLU A 27 -17.31 4.48 10.47
CA GLU A 27 -15.92 4.12 10.80
C GLU A 27 -15.42 2.93 9.98
N LEU A 28 -16.24 1.87 9.84
CA LEU A 28 -15.94 0.74 8.97
C LEU A 28 -15.78 1.18 7.50
N ALA A 29 -16.65 2.05 6.99
CA ALA A 29 -16.54 2.56 5.63
C ALA A 29 -15.24 3.35 5.41
N GLN A 30 -14.83 4.17 6.39
CA GLN A 30 -13.57 4.92 6.34
C GLN A 30 -12.33 4.01 6.40
N ILE A 31 -12.42 2.85 7.06
CA ILE A 31 -11.34 1.87 7.12
C ILE A 31 -11.22 1.09 5.80
N VAL A 32 -12.34 0.83 5.13
CA VAL A 32 -12.39 0.04 3.88
C VAL A 32 -11.97 0.88 2.66
N GLU A 33 -12.42 2.14 2.56
CA GLU A 33 -12.02 3.08 1.50
C GLU A 33 -11.51 4.40 2.09
N PRO A 34 -10.25 4.45 2.57
CA PRO A 34 -9.70 5.69 3.09
C PRO A 34 -9.58 6.71 1.95
N SER A 35 -10.24 7.86 2.11
CA SER A 35 -10.03 9.02 1.25
C SER A 35 -8.57 9.45 1.31
N LEU A 36 -7.95 9.78 0.18
CA LEU A 36 -6.56 10.20 0.17
C LEU A 36 -6.37 11.50 0.98
N PRO A 37 -5.46 11.52 1.97
CA PRO A 37 -5.08 12.75 2.64
C PRO A 37 -4.49 13.77 1.64
N PRO A 38 -4.65 15.09 1.85
CA PRO A 38 -4.10 16.11 0.97
C PRO A 38 -2.59 16.00 0.75
N SER A 39 -1.84 15.61 1.78
CA SER A 39 -0.40 15.36 1.74
C SER A 39 -0.02 14.22 0.80
N HIS A 40 -0.76 13.10 0.84
CA HIS A 40 -0.57 11.98 -0.07
C HIS A 40 -0.93 12.36 -1.52
N ARG A 41 -1.97 13.18 -1.69
CA ARG A 41 -2.34 13.67 -3.03
C ARG A 41 -1.24 14.54 -3.64
N LEU A 42 -0.57 15.36 -2.83
CA LEU A 42 0.60 16.13 -3.28
C LEU A 42 1.77 15.20 -3.65
N TYR A 43 2.05 14.18 -2.85
CA TYR A 43 3.05 13.16 -3.18
C TYR A 43 2.80 12.52 -4.55
N TYR A 44 1.58 12.06 -4.83
CA TYR A 44 1.24 11.46 -6.12
C TYR A 44 1.33 12.45 -7.29
N LYS A 45 1.02 13.74 -7.07
CA LYS A 45 1.22 14.77 -8.10
C LYS A 45 2.71 14.98 -8.41
N LEU A 46 3.56 15.04 -7.40
CA LEU A 46 5.00 15.19 -7.57
C LEU A 46 5.60 13.94 -8.25
N ALA A 47 5.18 12.75 -7.84
CA ALA A 47 5.57 11.50 -8.48
C ALA A 47 5.15 11.45 -9.95
N PHE A 48 3.91 11.88 -10.25
CA PHE A 48 3.42 11.97 -11.63
C PHE A 48 4.22 12.99 -12.46
N ALA A 49 4.53 14.16 -11.91
CA ALA A 49 5.37 15.15 -12.59
C ALA A 49 6.76 14.59 -12.90
N GLY A 50 7.37 13.85 -11.95
CA GLY A 50 8.63 13.14 -12.18
C GLY A 50 8.53 12.13 -13.33
N LEU A 51 7.44 11.37 -13.42
CA LEU A 51 7.21 10.43 -14.53
C LEU A 51 7.00 11.13 -15.87
N VAL A 52 6.31 12.28 -15.90
CA VAL A 52 6.12 13.07 -17.13
C VAL A 52 7.46 13.58 -17.68
N VAL A 53 8.43 13.86 -16.81
CA VAL A 53 9.79 14.24 -17.22
C VAL A 53 10.64 13.00 -17.57
N GLY A 54 10.52 11.93 -16.80
CA GLY A 54 11.31 10.70 -16.97
C GLY A 54 10.92 9.86 -18.18
N LEU A 55 9.64 9.81 -18.55
CA LEU A 55 9.14 9.03 -19.69
C LEU A 55 9.75 9.48 -21.03
N PRO A 56 9.77 10.79 -21.38
CA PRO A 56 10.49 11.28 -22.55
C PRO A 56 11.98 10.96 -22.51
N GLY A 57 12.63 11.07 -21.35
CA GLY A 57 14.04 10.71 -21.19
C GLY A 57 14.30 9.23 -21.51
N ALA A 58 13.45 8.34 -21.00
CA ALA A 58 13.55 6.91 -21.28
C ALA A 58 13.22 6.59 -22.75
N ALA A 59 12.26 7.28 -23.36
CA ALA A 59 11.98 7.18 -24.79
C ALA A 59 13.18 7.60 -25.64
N CYS A 60 13.81 8.73 -25.32
CA CYS A 60 15.04 9.17 -25.98
C CYS A 60 16.14 8.12 -25.85
N GLY A 61 16.36 7.55 -24.66
CA GLY A 61 17.33 6.47 -24.47
C GLY A 61 17.08 5.26 -25.37
N LEU A 62 15.81 4.88 -25.59
CA LEU A 62 15.45 3.80 -26.51
C LEU A 62 15.93 4.06 -27.96
N PHE A 63 15.84 5.30 -28.42
CA PHE A 63 16.20 5.68 -29.79
C PHE A 63 17.69 5.97 -29.96
N PHE A 64 18.33 6.59 -28.96
CA PHE A 64 19.68 7.14 -29.09
C PHE A 64 20.79 6.31 -28.41
N ASP A 65 20.45 5.41 -27.47
CA ASP A 65 21.42 4.56 -26.76
C ASP A 65 21.24 3.09 -27.20
N ALA A 66 21.92 2.72 -28.28
CA ALA A 66 21.79 1.40 -28.89
C ALA A 66 22.32 0.27 -27.99
N GLU A 67 23.37 0.52 -27.22
CA GLU A 67 23.98 -0.48 -26.33
C GLU A 67 23.06 -0.84 -25.17
N ASN A 68 22.36 0.15 -24.60
CA ASN A 68 21.49 -0.05 -23.44
C ASN A 68 20.00 0.04 -23.77
N ARG A 69 19.61 -0.09 -25.04
CA ARG A 69 18.22 0.03 -25.51
C ARG A 69 17.25 -0.84 -24.71
N TRP A 70 17.68 -2.04 -24.31
CA TRP A 70 16.86 -2.96 -23.52
C TRP A 70 16.57 -2.42 -22.11
N ILE A 71 17.54 -1.72 -21.47
CA ILE A 71 17.36 -1.07 -20.15
C ILE A 71 16.30 0.03 -20.27
N TRP A 72 16.41 0.86 -21.31
CA TRP A 72 15.45 1.92 -21.60
C TRP A 72 14.05 1.37 -21.91
N GLY A 73 13.98 0.24 -22.64
CA GLY A 73 12.73 -0.48 -22.89
C GLY A 73 12.07 -1.00 -21.61
N LEU A 74 12.84 -1.59 -20.69
CA LEU A 74 12.32 -2.03 -19.39
C LEU A 74 11.84 -0.86 -18.53
N ASN A 75 12.58 0.26 -18.51
CA ASN A 75 12.15 1.47 -17.81
C ASN A 75 10.81 1.99 -18.35
N LEU A 76 10.63 2.05 -19.67
CA LEU A 76 9.35 2.43 -20.26
C LEU A 76 8.22 1.46 -19.89
N LEU A 77 8.50 0.16 -19.94
CA LEU A 77 7.53 -0.88 -19.61
C LEU A 77 7.09 -0.80 -18.14
N ALA A 78 7.94 -0.31 -17.23
CA ALA A 78 7.58 -0.06 -15.83
C ALA A 78 6.90 1.31 -15.61
N PHE A 79 7.42 2.37 -16.24
CA PHE A 79 6.95 3.74 -16.01
C PHE A 79 5.57 4.02 -16.61
N VAL A 80 5.24 3.41 -17.76
CA VAL A 80 3.94 3.63 -18.42
C VAL A 80 2.77 3.09 -17.57
N PRO A 81 2.79 1.83 -17.09
CA PRO A 81 1.76 1.35 -16.17
C PRO A 81 1.70 2.13 -14.87
N LEU A 82 2.87 2.51 -14.32
CA LEU A 82 2.94 3.30 -13.08
C LEU A 82 2.30 4.68 -13.25
N ALA A 83 2.55 5.37 -14.37
CA ALA A 83 1.93 6.65 -14.68
C ALA A 83 0.41 6.51 -14.81
N GLY A 84 -0.07 5.48 -15.50
CA GLY A 84 -1.49 5.16 -15.60
C GLY A 84 -2.14 4.90 -14.24
N TRP A 85 -1.45 4.15 -13.37
CA TRP A 85 -1.89 3.86 -12.01
C TRP A 85 -1.98 5.11 -11.13
N ILE A 86 -0.94 5.95 -11.14
CA ILE A 86 -0.92 7.21 -10.37
C ILE A 86 -2.03 8.15 -10.87
N LEU A 87 -2.22 8.25 -12.19
CA LEU A 87 -3.30 9.06 -12.76
C LEU A 87 -4.68 8.55 -12.31
N TYR A 88 -4.86 7.23 -12.27
CA TYR A 88 -6.09 6.61 -11.77
C TYR A 88 -6.34 6.94 -10.29
N ILE A 89 -5.32 6.84 -9.42
CA ILE A 89 -5.42 7.23 -8.00
C ILE A 89 -5.79 8.72 -7.88
N LEU A 90 -5.12 9.60 -8.64
CA LEU A 90 -5.36 11.04 -8.60
C LEU A 90 -6.78 11.42 -9.05
N ARG A 91 -7.35 10.68 -10.02
CA ARG A 91 -8.72 10.86 -10.50
C ARG A 91 -9.75 10.32 -9.52
N ARG A 92 -9.53 9.13 -8.94
CA ARG A 92 -10.47 8.50 -8.00
C ARG A 92 -10.44 9.15 -6.62
N GLY A 93 -9.31 9.72 -6.21
CA GLY A 93 -9.13 10.30 -4.87
C GLY A 93 -9.09 9.26 -3.74
N ALA A 94 -8.98 7.98 -4.09
CA ALA A 94 -8.90 6.85 -3.17
C ALA A 94 -7.87 5.85 -3.70
N GLU A 95 -7.16 5.20 -2.79
CA GLU A 95 -6.14 4.21 -3.11
C GLU A 95 -6.69 2.79 -2.89
N PRO A 96 -6.86 1.98 -3.95
CA PRO A 96 -7.28 0.59 -3.79
C PRO A 96 -6.16 -0.23 -3.14
N ARG A 97 -6.29 -0.53 -1.85
CA ARG A 97 -5.27 -1.25 -1.06
C ARG A 97 -4.86 -2.59 -1.69
N GLN A 98 -5.83 -3.36 -2.20
CA GLN A 98 -5.57 -4.67 -2.80
C GLN A 98 -4.70 -4.57 -4.06
N THR A 99 -4.96 -3.57 -4.90
CA THR A 99 -4.15 -3.32 -6.09
C THR A 99 -2.76 -2.81 -5.71
N MET A 100 -2.66 -1.90 -4.73
CA MET A 100 -1.37 -1.38 -4.24
C MET A 100 -0.45 -2.49 -3.71
N GLN A 101 -0.99 -3.47 -2.99
CA GLN A 101 -0.22 -4.62 -2.49
C GLN A 101 0.27 -5.53 -3.63
N SER A 102 -0.61 -5.87 -4.57
CA SER A 102 -0.25 -6.70 -5.72
C SER A 102 0.81 -6.02 -6.58
N LEU A 103 0.64 -4.71 -6.82
CA LEU A 103 1.58 -3.91 -7.60
C LEU A 103 2.93 -3.77 -6.87
N GLY A 104 2.91 -3.58 -5.55
CA GLY A 104 4.12 -3.52 -4.72
C GLY A 104 4.93 -4.82 -4.75
N LYS A 105 4.27 -5.99 -4.69
CA LYS A 105 4.93 -7.29 -4.83
C LYS A 105 5.49 -7.50 -6.23
N ALA A 106 4.71 -7.17 -7.26
CA ALA A 106 5.15 -7.30 -8.65
C ALA A 106 6.36 -6.40 -8.94
N LEU A 107 6.32 -5.14 -8.49
CA LEU A 107 7.43 -4.20 -8.62
C LEU A 107 8.68 -4.69 -7.90
N ALA A 108 8.57 -5.20 -6.67
CA ALA A 108 9.71 -5.75 -5.93
C ALA A 108 10.35 -6.97 -6.65
N GLY A 109 9.54 -7.82 -7.29
CA GLY A 109 10.03 -8.94 -8.10
C GLY A 109 10.72 -8.48 -9.38
N ILE A 110 10.14 -7.51 -10.09
CA ILE A 110 10.73 -6.92 -11.29
C ILE A 110 12.06 -6.21 -10.96
N THR A 111 12.09 -5.38 -9.92
CA THR A 111 13.33 -4.67 -9.53
C THR A 111 14.43 -5.65 -9.10
N LEU A 112 14.08 -6.75 -8.42
CA LEU A 112 15.05 -7.81 -8.12
C LEU A 112 15.64 -8.42 -9.41
N ALA A 113 14.78 -8.83 -10.34
CA ALA A 113 15.22 -9.46 -11.59
C ALA A 113 16.11 -8.51 -12.41
N VAL A 114 15.70 -7.25 -12.55
CA VAL A 114 16.49 -6.24 -13.28
C VAL A 114 17.82 -5.95 -12.57
N SER A 115 17.82 -5.84 -11.24
CA SER A 115 19.06 -5.60 -10.49
C SER A 115 20.05 -6.76 -10.66
N LEU A 116 19.56 -8.00 -10.59
CA LEU A 116 20.38 -9.18 -10.83
C LEU A 116 20.97 -9.20 -12.24
N LEU A 117 20.16 -8.87 -13.25
CA LEU A 117 20.64 -8.77 -14.64
C LEU A 117 21.76 -7.72 -14.78
N LEU A 118 21.58 -6.53 -14.19
CA LEU A 118 22.60 -5.47 -14.22
C LEU A 118 23.88 -5.88 -13.49
N ILE A 119 23.77 -6.57 -12.35
CA ILE A 119 24.92 -7.09 -11.61
C ILE A 119 25.67 -8.14 -12.45
N VAL A 120 24.96 -9.10 -13.04
CA VAL A 120 25.56 -10.14 -13.89
C VAL A 120 26.26 -9.51 -15.09
N GLN A 121 25.63 -8.53 -15.74
CA GLN A 121 26.23 -7.82 -16.86
C GLN A 121 27.51 -7.05 -16.44
N ALA A 122 27.47 -6.38 -15.29
CA ALA A 122 28.64 -5.67 -14.76
C ALA A 122 29.79 -6.63 -14.39
N LEU A 123 29.49 -7.86 -13.97
CA LEU A 123 30.49 -8.91 -13.72
C LEU A 123 31.09 -9.46 -15.02
N GLN A 124 30.28 -9.64 -16.05
CA GLN A 124 30.74 -10.15 -17.36
C GLN A 124 31.55 -9.10 -18.15
N SER A 125 31.17 -7.82 -18.02
CA SER A 125 31.76 -6.70 -18.73
C SER A 125 31.98 -5.53 -17.77
N PRO A 126 33.05 -5.57 -16.96
CA PRO A 126 33.30 -4.56 -15.95
C PRO A 126 33.58 -3.20 -16.59
N SER A 127 32.61 -2.31 -16.46
CA SER A 127 32.68 -0.91 -16.90
C SER A 127 32.15 -0.02 -15.78
N LEU A 128 32.65 1.22 -15.68
CA LEU A 128 32.18 2.19 -14.68
C LEU A 128 30.66 2.40 -14.79
N THR A 129 30.16 2.54 -16.02
CA THR A 129 28.73 2.70 -16.32
C THR A 129 27.92 1.49 -15.86
N GLY A 130 28.38 0.27 -16.14
CA GLY A 130 27.72 -0.96 -15.70
C GLY A 130 27.65 -1.08 -14.16
N VAL A 131 28.74 -0.73 -13.46
CA VAL A 131 28.77 -0.72 -11.99
C VAL A 131 27.78 0.31 -11.42
N LEU A 132 27.72 1.51 -12.00
CA LEU A 132 26.76 2.55 -11.58
C LEU A 132 25.31 2.10 -11.79
N TRP A 133 25.01 1.46 -12.92
CA TRP A 133 23.68 0.88 -13.17
C TRP A 133 23.34 -0.25 -12.20
N ALA A 134 24.29 -1.14 -11.90
CA ALA A 134 24.09 -2.21 -10.93
C ALA A 134 23.81 -1.65 -9.52
N LEU A 135 24.53 -0.61 -9.10
CA LEU A 135 24.28 0.10 -7.82
C LEU A 135 22.91 0.78 -7.81
N LEU A 136 22.53 1.46 -8.91
CA LEU A 136 21.21 2.07 -9.05
C LEU A 136 20.09 1.03 -8.98
N GLY A 137 20.25 -0.12 -9.64
CA GLY A 137 19.34 -1.25 -9.55
C GLY A 137 19.18 -1.72 -8.11
N LEU A 138 20.30 -1.95 -7.40
CA LEU A 138 20.29 -2.37 -6.01
C LEU A 138 19.57 -1.38 -5.09
N VAL A 139 19.82 -0.07 -5.24
CA VAL A 139 19.12 0.98 -4.50
C VAL A 139 17.62 0.97 -4.79
N ALA A 140 17.24 0.82 -6.07
CA ALA A 140 15.83 0.73 -6.47
C ALA A 140 15.15 -0.53 -5.88
N TYR A 141 15.85 -1.66 -5.83
CA TYR A 141 15.38 -2.89 -5.19
C TYR A 141 15.17 -2.71 -3.67
N LEU A 142 16.11 -2.07 -2.99
CA LEU A 142 15.99 -1.79 -1.55
C LEU A 142 14.82 -0.85 -1.26
N LEU A 143 14.67 0.22 -2.06
CA LEU A 143 13.57 1.17 -1.92
C LEU A 143 12.21 0.52 -2.17
N THR A 144 12.09 -0.30 -3.23
CA THR A 144 10.84 -1.02 -3.51
C THR A 144 10.50 -2.05 -2.43
N ASN A 145 11.50 -2.71 -1.84
CA ASN A 145 11.27 -3.58 -0.68
C ASN A 145 10.84 -2.81 0.57
N PHE A 146 11.46 -1.67 0.85
CA PHE A 146 11.06 -0.81 1.94
C PHE A 146 9.60 -0.38 1.80
N ILE A 147 9.20 0.09 0.61
CA ILE A 147 7.81 0.46 0.30
C ILE A 147 6.87 -0.75 0.48
N ASN A 148 7.27 -1.93 -0.01
CA ASN A 148 6.47 -3.15 0.13
C ASN A 148 6.28 -3.55 1.61
N LEU A 149 7.34 -3.51 2.41
CA LEU A 149 7.28 -3.75 3.86
C LEU A 149 6.40 -2.73 4.58
N TRP A 150 6.55 -1.45 4.25
CA TRP A 150 5.71 -0.39 4.79
C TRP A 150 4.23 -0.60 4.47
N ASN A 151 3.90 -0.95 3.22
CA ASN A 151 2.53 -1.25 2.80
C ASN A 151 1.95 -2.48 3.53
N ARG A 152 2.78 -3.51 3.78
CA ARG A 152 2.38 -4.67 4.58
C ARG A 152 2.07 -4.28 6.03
N LEU A 153 2.87 -3.39 6.61
CA LEU A 153 2.67 -2.91 7.98
C LEU A 153 1.37 -2.10 8.12
N LEU A 154 1.13 -1.16 7.19
CA LEU A 154 -0.13 -0.41 7.14
C LEU A 154 -1.35 -1.32 6.96
N THR A 155 -1.21 -2.35 6.13
CA THR A 155 -2.28 -3.34 5.95
C THR A 155 -2.55 -4.10 7.24
N ALA A 156 -1.51 -4.61 7.89
CA ALA A 156 -1.63 -5.35 9.14
C ALA A 156 -2.30 -4.51 10.23
N GLU A 157 -1.91 -3.23 10.35
CA GLU A 157 -2.54 -2.28 11.27
C GLU A 157 -4.03 -2.10 10.95
N SER A 158 -4.38 -1.91 9.67
CA SER A 158 -5.78 -1.76 9.26
C SER A 158 -6.63 -3.01 9.54
N THR A 159 -6.09 -4.20 9.30
CA THR A 159 -6.76 -5.48 9.58
C THR A 159 -6.92 -5.71 11.07
N MET A 160 -5.93 -5.31 11.88
CA MET A 160 -6.02 -5.37 13.33
C MET A 160 -7.12 -4.44 13.85
N ARG A 161 -7.18 -3.19 13.37
CA ARG A 161 -8.26 -2.24 13.73
C ARG A 161 -9.64 -2.77 13.33
N GLU A 162 -9.76 -3.35 12.13
CA GLU A 162 -11.02 -3.97 11.68
C GLU A 162 -11.43 -5.15 12.59
N HIS A 163 -10.49 -6.00 12.98
CA HIS A 163 -10.77 -7.11 13.90
C HIS A 163 -11.22 -6.62 15.28
N VAL A 164 -10.54 -5.60 15.84
CA VAL A 164 -10.92 -5.00 17.12
C VAL A 164 -12.34 -4.45 17.06
N LEU A 165 -12.65 -3.63 16.05
CA LEU A 165 -13.99 -3.06 15.87
C LEU A 165 -15.07 -4.15 15.69
N ARG A 166 -14.75 -5.22 14.96
CA ARG A 166 -15.68 -6.34 14.79
C ARG A 166 -15.92 -7.10 16.10
N VAL A 167 -14.91 -7.23 16.95
CA VAL A 167 -15.03 -7.83 18.28
C VAL A 167 -15.85 -6.92 19.19
N GLU A 168 -15.56 -5.63 19.25
CA GLU A 168 -16.33 -4.63 20.00
C GLU A 168 -17.80 -4.63 19.59
N TYR A 169 -18.09 -4.64 18.28
CA TYR A 169 -19.45 -4.73 17.77
C TYR A 169 -20.17 -6.01 18.22
N ARG A 170 -19.50 -7.16 18.14
CA ARG A 170 -20.09 -8.44 18.58
C ARG A 170 -20.33 -8.47 20.08
N LEU A 171 -19.42 -7.90 20.87
CA LEU A 171 -19.59 -7.78 22.32
C LEU A 171 -20.77 -6.87 22.67
N ALA A 172 -20.91 -5.75 21.96
CA ALA A 172 -22.04 -4.84 22.12
C ALA A 172 -23.39 -5.47 21.72
N ASP A 173 -23.43 -6.21 20.60
CA ASP A 173 -24.62 -6.96 20.16
C ASP A 173 -24.98 -8.08 21.17
N LEU A 174 -23.98 -8.81 21.70
CA LEU A 174 -24.19 -9.81 22.75
C LEU A 174 -24.73 -9.20 24.05
N ALA A 175 -24.21 -8.03 24.47
CA ALA A 175 -24.70 -7.31 25.64
C ALA A 175 -26.17 -6.91 25.48
N THR A 176 -26.60 -6.52 24.27
CA THR A 176 -28.02 -6.19 24.00
C THR A 176 -28.96 -7.41 23.92
N ARG A 177 -28.45 -8.59 23.59
CA ARG A 177 -29.25 -9.83 23.44
C ARG A 177 -29.32 -10.67 24.71
N LEU A 178 -28.44 -10.42 25.68
CA LEU A 178 -28.50 -11.11 26.96
C LEU A 178 -29.63 -10.52 27.79
N PRO A 179 -30.58 -11.34 28.28
CA PRO A 179 -31.60 -10.86 29.21
C PRO A 179 -30.91 -10.28 30.45
N ALA A 180 -31.45 -9.17 30.95
CA ALA A 180 -30.95 -8.54 32.17
C ALA A 180 -30.83 -9.59 33.28
N PRO A 181 -29.74 -9.60 34.07
CA PRO A 181 -29.60 -10.51 35.17
C PRO A 181 -30.59 -10.08 36.26
N ASN A 182 -31.84 -10.57 36.18
CA ASN A 182 -32.70 -11.01 37.28
C ASN A 182 -34.15 -11.20 36.81
N GLU A 183 -34.55 -12.47 36.65
CA GLU A 183 -35.83 -12.95 37.16
C GLU A 183 -35.55 -14.26 37.94
N ARG A 184 -35.02 -14.11 39.16
CA ARG A 184 -35.23 -15.02 40.30
C ARG A 184 -35.31 -14.19 41.56
#